data_AF-X0YIV5-F1
#
_entry.id   AF-X0YIV5-F1
#
_cell.length_a   1.000
_cell.length_b   1.000
_cell.length_c   1.000
_cell.angle_alpha   90.00
_cell.angle_beta   90.00
_cell.angle_gamma   90.00
#
_symmetry.space_group_name_H-M   'P 1'
#
loop_
_entity.id
_entity.type
_entity.pdbx_description
1 polymer ?
#
loop_
_entity_poly.entity_id
_entity_poly.type
_entity_poly.pdbx_seq_one_letter_code
_entity_poly.pdbx_strand_id
1 'polypeptide(L)'
;FIMEKKDENIIDLVNKAEPLVDFTLKSILERKDTSTINGKLKTAYDAVNFISDLPSRILQEEYIKKVAQKIDMSEQRLFSYLSDVNKKKREQTLTTIRRKTYPKAEVEFDKTKISPQTSIELEAISIIIQSEGKPREILFELEKDDFKYPPAKEIFTLLKGGLIEEKYNKIYNIIDDLTSTASKKLFNKLLFEEREYENPIIISREIYCRIKEFELRCQISDIKGEMAKHESKSKTYDELFKKLLNIEEKIRKLKERKIYY
;
A
#
# COMPACT_ATOMS: atom_id res chain seq x y z
N PHE A 1 -26.67 34.95 36.26
CA PHE A 1 -27.56 33.82 35.93
C PHE A 1 -27.66 32.77 37.03
N ILE A 2 -26.54 32.30 37.61
CA ILE A 2 -26.57 31.24 38.65
C ILE A 2 -27.02 31.73 40.04
N MET A 3 -26.83 33.02 40.37
CA MET A 3 -27.21 33.53 41.70
C MET A 3 -28.70 33.92 41.86
N GLU A 4 -29.52 33.82 40.82
CA GLU A 4 -30.86 34.45 40.83
C GLU A 4 -32.04 33.47 40.65
N LYS A 5 -31.80 32.17 40.39
CA LYS A 5 -32.88 31.18 40.23
C LYS A 5 -32.62 29.93 41.07
N LYS A 6 -33.50 29.73 42.06
CA LYS A 6 -33.60 28.58 42.97
C LYS A 6 -33.39 27.23 42.26
N ASP A 7 -32.81 26.27 42.99
CA ASP A 7 -32.32 24.96 42.56
C ASP A 7 -33.30 24.13 41.69
N GLU A 8 -34.61 24.26 41.87
CA GLU A 8 -35.63 23.55 41.07
C GLU A 8 -35.60 23.95 39.58
N ASN A 9 -35.31 25.23 39.29
CA ASN A 9 -35.20 25.70 37.91
C ASN A 9 -33.92 25.19 37.23
N ILE A 10 -32.88 24.86 37.99
CA ILE A 10 -31.62 24.36 37.45
C ILE A 10 -31.79 22.90 37.03
N ILE A 11 -32.48 22.09 37.83
CA ILE A 11 -32.79 20.70 37.47
C ILE A 11 -33.66 20.64 36.21
N ASP A 12 -34.66 21.53 36.09
CA ASP A 12 -35.48 21.63 34.89
C ASP A 12 -34.66 22.11 33.66
N LEU A 13 -33.70 23.01 33.85
CA LEU A 13 -32.76 23.42 32.79
C LEU A 13 -31.81 22.28 32.38
N VAL A 14 -31.35 21.46 33.32
CA VAL A 14 -30.51 20.28 33.03
C VAL A 14 -31.32 19.19 32.32
N ASN A 15 -32.57 18.96 32.72
CA ASN A 15 -33.46 18.00 32.06
C ASN A 15 -33.87 18.44 30.65
N LYS A 16 -33.87 19.76 30.38
CA LYS A 16 -34.09 20.34 29.06
C LYS A 16 -32.82 20.46 28.21
N ALA A 17 -31.65 20.06 28.74
CA ALA A 17 -30.41 20.14 28.00
C ALA A 17 -30.42 19.17 26.82
N GLU A 18 -30.17 19.69 25.62
CA GLU A 18 -30.11 18.90 24.40
C GLU A 18 -28.87 17.97 24.43
N PRO A 19 -28.99 16.69 24.08
CA PRO A 19 -27.84 15.79 23.99
C PRO A 19 -26.77 16.37 23.07
N LEU A 20 -25.51 16.26 23.48
CA LEU A 20 -24.38 16.88 22.77
C LEU A 20 -24.34 16.51 21.27
N VAL A 21 -24.66 15.26 20.95
CA VAL A 21 -24.69 14.73 19.58
C VAL A 21 -25.81 15.37 18.74
N ASP A 22 -26.98 15.61 19.34
CA ASP A 22 -28.10 16.28 18.67
C ASP A 22 -27.77 17.75 18.39
N PHE A 23 -27.17 18.43 19.38
CA PHE A 23 -26.75 19.83 19.25
C PHE A 23 -25.67 20.03 18.17
N THR A 24 -24.66 19.17 18.11
CA THR A 24 -23.58 19.27 17.11
C THR A 24 -24.09 18.96 15.71
N LEU A 25 -24.96 17.95 15.56
CA LEU A 25 -25.59 17.64 14.27
C LEU A 25 -26.48 18.79 13.80
N LYS A 26 -27.29 19.36 14.71
CA LYS A 26 -28.10 20.53 14.42
C LYS A 26 -27.24 21.70 13.94
N SER A 27 -26.13 21.97 14.63
CA SER A 27 -25.18 23.00 14.23
C SER A 27 -24.57 22.75 12.84
N ILE A 28 -24.24 21.50 12.48
CA ILE A 28 -23.71 21.17 11.16
C ILE A 28 -24.76 21.39 10.07
N LEU A 29 -26.02 21.04 10.36
CA LEU A 29 -27.14 21.16 9.43
C LEU A 29 -27.56 22.62 9.18
N GLU A 30 -27.45 23.49 10.19
CA GLU A 30 -27.85 24.90 10.12
C GLU A 30 -26.76 25.82 9.53
N ARG A 31 -25.48 25.43 9.61
CA ARG A 31 -24.35 26.27 9.18
C ARG A 31 -24.21 26.44 7.65
N LYS A 32 -24.89 25.61 6.85
CA LYS A 32 -24.68 25.56 5.39
C LYS A 32 -26.01 25.63 4.67
N ASP A 33 -25.99 26.31 3.53
CA ASP A 33 -27.16 26.47 2.69
C ASP A 33 -27.55 25.15 2.01
N THR A 34 -28.49 24.43 2.62
CA THR A 34 -29.06 23.18 2.12
C THR A 34 -30.00 23.38 0.93
N SER A 35 -30.23 24.62 0.48
CA SER A 35 -31.00 24.89 -0.74
C SER A 35 -30.21 24.58 -2.02
N THR A 36 -28.87 24.62 -1.96
CA THR A 36 -27.99 24.33 -3.10
C THR A 36 -27.49 22.88 -3.08
N ILE A 37 -27.36 22.26 -4.26
CA ILE A 37 -26.88 20.87 -4.40
C ILE A 37 -25.50 20.68 -3.75
N ASN A 38 -24.59 21.64 -3.95
CA ASN A 38 -23.24 21.60 -3.37
C ASN A 38 -23.27 21.78 -1.84
N GLY A 39 -24.14 22.65 -1.33
CA GLY A 39 -24.37 22.82 0.10
C GLY A 39 -24.89 21.54 0.74
N LYS A 40 -25.90 20.89 0.15
CA LYS A 40 -26.41 19.58 0.61
C LYS A 40 -25.32 18.52 0.70
N LEU A 41 -24.49 18.38 -0.34
CA LEU A 41 -23.39 17.40 -0.36
C LEU A 41 -22.34 17.69 0.72
N LYS A 42 -21.97 18.96 0.90
CA LYS A 42 -21.00 19.36 1.91
C LYS A 42 -21.53 19.20 3.33
N THR A 43 -22.83 19.44 3.55
CA THR A 43 -23.50 19.22 4.85
C THR A 43 -23.59 17.73 5.16
N ALA A 44 -23.97 16.91 4.17
CA ALA A 44 -23.99 15.46 4.28
C ALA A 44 -22.61 14.90 4.65
N TYR A 45 -21.55 15.35 3.98
CA TYR A 45 -20.18 14.88 4.26
C TYR A 45 -19.74 15.19 5.70
N ASP A 46 -19.97 16.42 6.18
CA ASP A 46 -19.58 16.82 7.53
C ASP A 46 -20.40 16.09 8.59
N ALA A 47 -21.71 15.90 8.37
CA ALA A 47 -22.56 15.14 9.26
C ALA A 47 -22.14 13.67 9.34
N VAL A 48 -21.86 13.03 8.20
CA VAL A 48 -21.40 11.63 8.13
C VAL A 48 -20.03 11.46 8.78
N ASN A 49 -19.10 12.41 8.60
CA ASN A 49 -17.81 12.37 9.28
C ASN A 49 -17.95 12.42 10.79
N PHE A 50 -18.78 13.33 11.30
CA PHE A 50 -19.04 13.41 12.74
C PHE A 50 -19.70 12.13 13.28
N ILE A 51 -20.69 11.59 12.55
CA ILE A 51 -21.36 10.34 12.93
C ILE A 51 -20.38 9.16 12.96
N SER A 52 -19.44 9.10 12.02
CA SER A 52 -18.44 8.01 11.97
C SER A 52 -17.53 7.94 13.21
N ASP A 53 -17.42 9.02 13.98
CA ASP A 53 -16.66 9.06 15.24
C ASP A 53 -17.46 8.54 16.45
N LEU A 54 -18.77 8.28 16.29
CA LEU A 54 -19.57 7.70 17.36
C LEU A 54 -19.18 6.24 17.60
N PRO A 55 -19.11 5.77 18.85
CA PRO A 55 -18.58 4.44 19.17
C PRO A 55 -19.52 3.28 18.81
N SER A 56 -20.84 3.52 18.75
CA SER A 56 -21.85 2.48 18.52
C SER A 56 -22.42 2.56 17.12
N ARG A 57 -22.39 1.42 16.40
CA ARG A 57 -22.99 1.29 15.08
C ARG A 57 -24.50 1.54 15.07
N ILE A 58 -25.19 1.11 16.12
CA ILE A 58 -26.64 1.31 16.26
C ILE A 58 -26.95 2.81 16.36
N LEU A 59 -26.15 3.55 17.14
CA LEU A 59 -26.29 5.01 17.22
C LEU A 59 -25.98 5.67 15.86
N GLN A 60 -24.92 5.23 15.17
CA GLN A 60 -24.59 5.75 13.84
C GLN A 60 -25.76 5.58 12.86
N GLU A 61 -26.38 4.40 12.83
CA GLU A 61 -27.51 4.11 11.94
C GLU A 61 -28.72 5.00 12.25
N GLU A 62 -29.07 5.19 13.53
CA GLU A 62 -30.17 6.07 13.92
C GLU A 62 -29.92 7.55 13.57
N TYR A 63 -28.69 8.03 13.76
CA TYR A 63 -28.32 9.40 13.41
C TYR A 63 -28.25 9.62 11.89
N ILE A 64 -27.83 8.62 11.11
CA ILE A 64 -27.87 8.69 9.64
C ILE A 64 -29.30 8.82 9.13
N LYS A 65 -30.26 8.05 9.66
CA LYS A 65 -31.68 8.18 9.29
C LYS A 65 -32.22 9.58 9.60
N LYS A 66 -31.91 10.12 10.79
CA LYS A 66 -32.30 11.50 11.17
C LYS A 66 -31.71 12.56 10.22
N VAL A 67 -30.46 12.40 9.80
CA VAL A 67 -29.79 13.33 8.87
C VAL A 67 -30.36 13.21 7.45
N ALA A 68 -30.64 11.99 6.99
CA ALA A 68 -31.25 11.72 5.69
C ALA A 68 -32.58 12.45 5.53
N GLN A 69 -33.43 12.37 6.56
CA GLN A 69 -34.72 13.04 6.61
C GLN A 69 -34.60 14.57 6.59
N LYS A 70 -33.62 15.14 7.31
CA LYS A 70 -33.43 16.60 7.36
C LYS A 70 -32.81 17.21 6.10
N ILE A 71 -31.96 16.48 5.37
CA ILE A 71 -31.29 16.98 4.15
C ILE A 71 -32.08 16.61 2.87
N ASP A 72 -33.11 15.76 3.00
CA ASP A 72 -33.88 15.18 1.89
C ASP A 72 -32.95 14.45 0.92
N MET A 73 -32.22 13.47 1.46
CA MET A 73 -31.24 12.66 0.74
C MET A 73 -31.47 11.18 1.03
N SER A 74 -31.23 10.32 0.03
CA SER A 74 -31.33 8.87 0.19
C SER A 74 -30.44 8.35 1.32
N GLU A 75 -31.04 7.61 2.26
CA GLU A 75 -30.33 6.92 3.35
C GLU A 75 -29.20 6.02 2.83
N GLN A 76 -29.45 5.30 1.73
CA GLN A 76 -28.47 4.40 1.11
C GLN A 76 -27.19 5.13 0.71
N ARG A 77 -27.31 6.38 0.22
CA ARG A 77 -26.15 7.21 -0.16
C ARG A 77 -25.35 7.68 1.06
N LEU A 78 -26.03 7.99 2.16
CA LEU A 78 -25.36 8.37 3.41
C LEU A 78 -24.66 7.17 4.05
N PHE A 79 -25.25 5.97 3.96
CA PHE A 79 -24.59 4.72 4.39
C PHE A 79 -23.38 4.37 3.53
N SER A 80 -23.41 4.60 2.22
CA SER A 80 -22.21 4.44 1.39
C SER A 80 -21.11 5.41 1.80
N TYR A 81 -21.44 6.69 2.06
CA TYR A 81 -20.45 7.65 2.55
C TYR A 81 -19.88 7.28 3.92
N LEU A 82 -20.72 6.79 4.84
CA LEU A 82 -20.26 6.31 6.14
C LEU A 82 -19.26 5.16 6.00
N SER A 83 -19.54 4.24 5.08
CA SER A 83 -18.65 3.11 4.77
C SER A 83 -17.32 3.58 4.18
N ASP A 84 -17.34 4.54 3.26
CA ASP A 84 -16.14 5.13 2.65
C ASP A 84 -15.28 5.89 3.67
N VAL A 85 -15.92 6.66 4.56
CA VAL A 85 -15.23 7.38 5.64
C VAL A 85 -14.58 6.40 6.62
N ASN A 86 -15.29 5.34 7.01
CA ASN A 86 -14.75 4.31 7.88
C ASN A 86 -13.58 3.56 7.22
N LYS A 87 -13.66 3.29 5.90
CA LYS A 87 -12.57 2.68 5.14
C LYS A 87 -11.34 3.59 5.09
N LYS A 88 -11.52 4.88 4.78
CA LYS A 88 -10.42 5.87 4.79
C LYS A 88 -9.80 6.03 6.17
N LYS A 89 -10.61 6.06 7.24
CA LYS A 89 -10.10 6.12 8.62
C LYS A 89 -9.30 4.87 8.95
N ARG A 90 -9.74 3.66 8.57
CA ARG A 90 -8.95 2.43 8.74
C ARG A 90 -7.61 2.49 7.99
N GLU A 91 -7.62 2.92 6.73
CA GLU A 91 -6.39 3.10 5.93
C GLU A 91 -5.42 4.15 6.54
N GLN A 92 -5.97 5.24 7.10
CA GLN A 92 -5.20 6.28 7.81
C GLN A 92 -4.66 5.81 9.17
N THR A 93 -5.41 4.96 9.87
CA THR A 93 -4.98 4.36 11.15
C THR A 93 -3.86 3.34 10.90
N LEU A 94 -3.95 2.57 9.81
CA LEU A 94 -2.87 1.69 9.34
C LEU A 94 -1.59 2.47 8.96
N THR A 95 -1.72 3.70 8.47
CA THR A 95 -0.56 4.58 8.19
C THR A 95 -0.04 5.33 9.42
N THR A 96 -0.85 5.52 10.47
CA THR A 96 -0.47 6.25 11.69
C THR A 96 0.04 5.33 12.80
N ILE A 97 -0.50 4.11 12.95
CA ILE A 97 0.03 3.08 13.86
C ILE A 97 1.44 2.65 13.42
N ARG A 98 1.76 2.72 12.12
CA ARG A 98 3.13 2.60 11.56
C ARG A 98 4.17 3.57 12.17
N ARG A 99 3.76 4.59 12.92
CA ARG A 99 4.67 5.63 13.48
C ARG A 99 4.85 5.61 15.00
N LYS A 100 4.10 4.82 15.78
CA LYS A 100 4.11 4.97 17.26
C LYS A 100 4.61 3.79 18.10
N THR A 101 4.97 2.64 17.52
CA THR A 101 5.33 1.46 18.33
C THR A 101 6.82 1.08 18.34
N TYR A 102 7.74 2.00 18.00
CA TYR A 102 9.16 1.78 18.24
C TYR A 102 9.84 3.08 18.72
N PRO A 103 10.66 3.04 19.78
CA PRO A 103 11.53 4.17 20.09
C PRO A 103 12.45 4.39 18.89
N LYS A 104 12.47 5.63 18.43
CA LYS A 104 13.12 6.10 17.22
C LYS A 104 14.64 6.00 17.39
N ALA A 105 15.21 4.82 17.14
CA ALA A 105 16.58 4.74 16.68
C ALA A 105 16.57 5.29 15.26
N GLU A 106 17.02 6.53 15.10
CA GLU A 106 17.13 7.23 13.83
C GLU A 106 18.01 6.40 12.89
N VAL A 107 17.36 5.78 11.93
CA VAL A 107 18.00 5.22 10.75
C VAL A 107 17.14 5.68 9.61
N GLU A 108 17.65 6.67 8.88
CA GLU A 108 17.04 7.23 7.69
C GLU A 108 16.87 6.15 6.62
N PHE A 109 15.75 5.42 6.66
CA PHE A 109 15.18 4.88 5.44
C PHE A 109 14.39 6.01 4.78
N ASP A 110 15.08 6.73 3.91
CA ASP A 110 14.54 7.82 3.12
C ASP A 110 13.48 7.25 2.15
N LYS A 111 12.22 7.13 2.63
CA LYS A 111 11.07 6.63 1.85
C LYS A 111 10.82 7.44 0.58
N THR A 112 11.48 8.58 0.43
CA THR A 112 11.40 9.47 -0.74
C THR A 112 12.29 9.02 -1.92
N LYS A 113 13.12 7.96 -1.76
CA LYS A 113 14.07 7.48 -2.78
C LYS A 113 13.98 5.98 -3.10
N ILE A 114 12.84 5.33 -2.88
CA ILE A 114 12.69 3.93 -3.30
C ILE A 114 12.43 3.91 -4.80
N SER A 115 13.41 3.46 -5.59
CA SER A 115 13.25 3.34 -7.03
C SER A 115 12.16 2.30 -7.36
N PRO A 116 11.43 2.42 -8.48
CA PRO A 116 10.44 1.42 -8.89
C PRO A 116 11.00 0.00 -8.95
N GLN A 117 12.27 -0.14 -9.36
CA GLN A 117 12.98 -1.42 -9.38
C GLN A 117 13.17 -1.97 -7.96
N THR A 118 13.62 -1.14 -7.02
CA THR A 118 13.78 -1.54 -5.62
C THR A 118 12.44 -2.00 -5.02
N SER A 119 11.33 -1.33 -5.33
CA SER A 119 10.01 -1.74 -4.85
C SER A 119 9.64 -3.15 -5.30
N ILE A 120 9.90 -3.47 -6.57
CA ILE A 120 9.56 -4.78 -7.15
C ILE A 120 10.49 -5.88 -6.62
N GLU A 121 11.77 -5.57 -6.42
CA GLU A 121 12.73 -6.50 -5.78
C GLU A 121 12.31 -6.84 -4.34
N LEU A 122 11.82 -5.87 -3.57
CA LEU A 122 11.30 -6.10 -2.22
C LEU A 122 10.01 -6.93 -2.22
N GLU A 123 9.16 -6.72 -3.21
CA GLU A 123 7.93 -7.50 -3.40
C GLU A 123 8.24 -8.96 -3.73
N ALA A 124 9.24 -9.21 -4.58
CA ALA A 124 9.74 -10.55 -4.86
C ALA A 124 10.18 -11.26 -3.57
N ILE A 125 10.99 -10.61 -2.74
CA ILE A 125 11.48 -11.20 -1.48
C ILE A 125 10.34 -11.43 -0.50
N SER A 126 9.39 -10.51 -0.40
CA SER A 126 8.21 -10.68 0.45
C SER A 126 7.41 -11.93 0.06
N ILE A 127 7.14 -12.13 -1.24
CA ILE A 127 6.46 -13.33 -1.73
C ILE A 127 7.30 -14.57 -1.48
N ILE A 128 8.61 -14.51 -1.73
CA ILE A 128 9.50 -15.64 -1.42
C ILE A 128 9.43 -15.97 0.06
N ILE A 129 9.40 -15.01 0.99
CA ILE A 129 9.35 -15.33 2.43
C ILE A 129 7.98 -15.92 2.82
N GLN A 130 6.89 -15.32 2.33
CA GLN A 130 5.54 -15.56 2.84
C GLN A 130 4.78 -16.68 2.12
N SER A 131 5.10 -16.95 0.85
CA SER A 131 4.40 -17.94 0.03
C SER A 131 5.21 -19.21 -0.16
N GLU A 132 4.49 -20.32 -0.33
CA GLU A 132 5.06 -21.64 -0.60
C GLU A 132 4.56 -22.20 -1.93
N GLY A 133 5.29 -23.16 -2.49
CA GLY A 133 4.97 -23.81 -3.76
C GLY A 133 5.22 -22.91 -4.99
N LYS A 134 4.33 -23.01 -5.98
CA LYS A 134 4.51 -22.41 -7.32
C LYS A 134 4.87 -20.91 -7.35
N PRO A 135 4.24 -20.02 -6.55
CA PRO A 135 4.59 -18.59 -6.54
C PRO A 135 6.07 -18.36 -6.20
N ARG A 136 6.57 -19.07 -5.18
CA ARG A 136 7.97 -19.03 -4.74
C ARG A 136 8.91 -19.66 -5.76
N GLU A 137 8.54 -20.80 -6.36
CA GLU A 137 9.33 -21.49 -7.39
C GLU A 137 9.63 -20.59 -8.59
N ILE A 138 8.62 -19.87 -9.08
CA ILE A 138 8.75 -18.93 -10.22
C ILE A 138 9.79 -17.86 -9.91
N LEU A 139 9.79 -17.32 -8.68
CA LEU A 139 10.74 -16.28 -8.30
C LEU A 139 12.15 -16.82 -8.04
N PHE A 140 12.32 -18.11 -7.77
CA PHE A 140 13.65 -18.74 -7.69
C PHE A 140 14.31 -18.99 -9.04
N GLU A 141 13.57 -18.90 -10.15
CA GLU A 141 14.15 -18.85 -11.49
C GLU A 141 15.04 -17.61 -11.69
N LEU A 142 14.85 -16.56 -10.87
CA LEU A 142 15.71 -15.36 -10.88
C LEU A 142 17.14 -15.68 -10.39
N GLU A 143 18.09 -14.92 -10.89
CA GLU A 143 19.49 -14.98 -10.50
C GLU A 143 19.85 -13.85 -9.53
N LYS A 144 20.93 -14.03 -8.76
CA LYS A 144 21.42 -12.99 -7.83
C LYS A 144 21.74 -11.67 -8.51
N ASP A 145 22.10 -11.71 -9.80
CA ASP A 145 22.52 -10.53 -10.56
C ASP A 145 21.34 -9.73 -11.14
N ASP A 146 20.13 -10.29 -11.04
CA ASP A 146 18.87 -9.63 -11.35
C ASP A 146 18.50 -8.57 -10.30
N PHE A 147 18.98 -8.74 -9.07
CA PHE A 147 18.75 -7.81 -7.96
C PHE A 147 19.83 -6.73 -7.92
N LYS A 148 19.43 -5.46 -8.04
CA LYS A 148 20.35 -4.31 -7.95
C LYS A 148 20.42 -3.73 -6.54
N TYR A 149 19.38 -3.88 -5.74
CA TYR A 149 19.39 -3.40 -4.36
C TYR A 149 20.23 -4.36 -3.49
N PRO A 150 21.37 -3.91 -2.91
CA PRO A 150 22.30 -4.82 -2.25
C PRO A 150 21.69 -5.63 -1.09
N PRO A 151 20.85 -5.06 -0.21
CA PRO A 151 20.18 -5.83 0.84
C PRO A 151 19.21 -6.89 0.31
N ALA A 152 18.50 -6.58 -0.79
CA ALA A 152 17.61 -7.54 -1.43
C ALA A 152 18.41 -8.70 -2.05
N LYS A 153 19.51 -8.38 -2.74
CA LYS A 153 20.41 -9.37 -3.32
C LYS A 153 20.95 -10.34 -2.28
N GLU A 154 21.44 -9.83 -1.17
CA GLU A 154 21.97 -10.65 -0.06
C GLU A 154 20.90 -11.60 0.50
N ILE A 155 19.71 -11.08 0.80
CA ILE A 155 18.59 -11.88 1.30
C ILE A 155 18.19 -12.96 0.28
N PHE A 156 18.07 -12.60 -0.99
CA PHE A 156 17.73 -13.56 -2.05
C PHE A 156 18.77 -14.66 -2.18
N THR A 157 20.07 -14.34 -2.12
CA THR A 157 21.13 -15.36 -2.19
C THR A 157 21.06 -16.36 -1.06
N LEU A 158 20.79 -15.90 0.17
CA LEU A 158 20.65 -16.78 1.33
C LEU A 158 19.37 -17.61 1.28
N LEU A 159 18.25 -17.01 0.87
CA LEU A 159 16.99 -17.73 0.68
C LEU A 159 17.13 -18.83 -0.38
N LYS A 160 17.78 -18.53 -1.50
CA LYS A 160 18.02 -19.50 -2.57
C LYS A 160 18.99 -20.61 -2.13
N GLY A 161 20.05 -20.27 -1.38
CA GLY A 161 21.02 -21.24 -0.86
C GLY A 161 20.45 -22.17 0.23
N GLY A 162 19.71 -21.61 1.19
CA GLY A 162 19.19 -22.35 2.34
C GLY A 162 18.03 -23.30 2.04
N LEU A 163 17.33 -23.11 0.92
CA LEU A 163 16.21 -23.96 0.49
C LEU A 163 16.60 -25.14 -0.40
N ILE A 164 17.85 -25.19 -0.88
CA ILE A 164 18.38 -26.34 -1.63
C ILE A 164 18.69 -27.52 -0.68
N GLU A 165 18.89 -27.27 0.62
CA GLU A 165 19.30 -28.25 1.64
C GLU A 165 18.21 -28.58 2.69
N GLU A 166 17.01 -28.95 2.24
CA GLU A 166 15.90 -29.52 3.03
C GLU A 166 15.01 -28.58 3.87
N LYS A 167 13.70 -28.76 3.62
CA LYS A 167 12.47 -28.51 4.41
C LYS A 167 12.38 -27.27 5.33
N TYR A 168 11.56 -26.32 4.88
CA TYR A 168 10.48 -25.56 5.57
C TYR A 168 10.72 -24.86 6.93
N ASN A 169 11.80 -25.10 7.67
CA ASN A 169 12.00 -24.56 9.03
C ASN A 169 13.17 -23.56 9.17
N LYS A 170 13.90 -23.24 8.10
CA LYS A 170 15.14 -22.44 8.19
C LYS A 170 15.00 -20.93 7.95
N ILE A 171 13.81 -20.39 7.63
CA ILE A 171 13.64 -18.94 7.39
C ILE A 171 14.09 -18.11 8.60
N TYR A 172 13.87 -18.62 9.81
CA TYR A 172 14.29 -17.95 11.05
C TYR A 172 15.81 -17.97 11.31
N ASN A 173 16.56 -18.91 10.71
CA ASN A 173 18.02 -19.02 10.90
C ASN A 173 18.80 -18.07 9.98
N ILE A 174 18.19 -17.58 8.90
CA ILE A 174 18.85 -16.72 7.90
C ILE A 174 19.26 -15.37 8.50
N ILE A 175 18.60 -14.92 9.59
CA ILE A 175 18.91 -13.63 10.24
C ILE A 175 20.35 -13.59 10.76
N ASP A 176 20.86 -14.72 11.24
CA ASP A 176 22.21 -14.80 11.78
C ASP A 176 23.26 -14.78 10.66
N ASP A 177 22.96 -15.39 9.51
CA ASP A 177 23.81 -15.45 8.33
C ASP A 177 23.87 -14.14 7.52
N LEU A 178 22.93 -13.22 7.75
CA LEU A 178 22.97 -11.88 7.13
C LEU A 178 24.16 -11.08 7.68
N THR A 179 25.00 -10.55 6.81
CA THR A 179 26.19 -9.77 7.18
C THR A 179 25.84 -8.32 7.48
N SER A 180 24.93 -7.74 6.70
CA SER A 180 24.57 -6.33 6.81
C SER A 180 23.42 -6.08 7.77
N THR A 181 23.60 -5.06 8.64
CA THR A 181 22.53 -4.59 9.55
C THR A 181 21.31 -4.07 8.78
N ALA A 182 21.50 -3.54 7.57
CA ALA A 182 20.42 -3.09 6.70
C ALA A 182 19.60 -4.29 6.18
N SER A 183 20.28 -5.39 5.81
CA SER A 183 19.64 -6.62 5.34
C SER A 183 18.89 -7.33 6.46
N LYS A 184 19.45 -7.39 7.69
CA LYS A 184 18.74 -7.91 8.87
C LYS A 184 17.45 -7.13 9.15
N LYS A 185 17.52 -5.80 9.15
CA LYS A 185 16.35 -4.93 9.35
C LYS A 185 15.30 -5.14 8.26
N LEU A 186 15.75 -5.23 7.00
CA LEU A 186 14.86 -5.44 5.86
C LEU A 186 14.17 -6.80 5.94
N PHE A 187 14.93 -7.85 6.21
CA PHE A 187 14.40 -9.21 6.36
C PHE A 187 13.36 -9.29 7.46
N ASN A 188 13.67 -8.76 8.66
CA ASN A 188 12.71 -8.71 9.77
C ASN A 188 11.44 -7.95 9.37
N LYS A 189 11.60 -6.80 8.70
CA LYS A 189 10.45 -6.04 8.21
C LYS A 189 9.58 -6.86 7.26
N LEU A 190 10.17 -7.54 6.27
CA LEU A 190 9.44 -8.33 5.27
C LEU A 190 8.83 -9.61 5.86
N LEU A 191 9.44 -10.17 6.91
CA LEU A 191 8.93 -11.33 7.63
C LEU A 191 7.63 -11.01 8.39
N PHE A 192 7.56 -9.82 9.02
CA PHE A 192 6.38 -9.41 9.80
C PHE A 192 5.37 -8.56 9.02
N GLU A 193 5.71 -8.08 7.82
CA GLU A 193 4.80 -7.33 6.95
C GLU A 193 3.97 -8.32 6.10
N GLU A 194 2.99 -8.98 6.72
CA GLU A 194 2.07 -9.90 6.02
C GLU A 194 1.41 -9.19 4.82
N ARG A 195 1.58 -9.77 3.62
CA ARG A 195 0.93 -9.30 2.39
C ARG A 195 0.05 -10.40 1.85
N GLU A 196 -1.25 -10.17 1.94
CA GLU A 196 -2.23 -11.04 1.28
C GLU A 196 -2.38 -10.62 -0.17
N TYR A 197 -2.14 -11.59 -1.06
CA TYR A 197 -2.30 -11.44 -2.49
C TYR A 197 -3.47 -12.29 -2.96
N GLU A 198 -4.43 -11.71 -3.67
CA GLU A 198 -5.59 -12.45 -4.21
C GLU A 198 -5.17 -13.59 -5.15
N ASN A 199 -4.13 -13.36 -5.97
CA ASN A 199 -3.56 -14.38 -6.84
C ASN A 199 -2.02 -14.33 -6.83
N PRO A 200 -1.37 -15.03 -5.86
CA PRO A 200 0.08 -15.00 -5.70
C PRO A 200 0.83 -15.49 -6.94
N ILE A 201 0.27 -16.40 -7.74
CA ILE A 201 0.91 -16.96 -8.94
C ILE A 201 1.04 -15.90 -10.03
N ILE A 202 -0.05 -15.18 -10.33
CA ILE A 202 -0.05 -14.13 -11.35
C ILE A 202 0.91 -13.01 -10.95
N ILE A 203 0.88 -12.61 -9.69
CA ILE A 203 1.73 -11.53 -9.17
C ILE A 203 3.21 -11.94 -9.20
N SER A 204 3.53 -13.18 -8.84
CA SER A 204 4.91 -13.71 -8.93
C SER A 204 5.44 -13.68 -10.35
N ARG A 205 4.60 -14.03 -11.34
CA ARG A 205 4.96 -13.94 -12.77
C ARG A 205 5.15 -12.51 -13.22
N GLU A 206 4.26 -11.60 -12.79
CA GLU A 206 4.41 -10.19 -13.12
C GLU A 206 5.71 -9.62 -12.55
N ILE A 207 6.03 -9.93 -11.30
CA ILE A 207 7.27 -9.50 -10.65
C ILE A 207 8.49 -10.07 -11.39
N TYR A 208 8.48 -11.37 -11.70
CA TYR A 208 9.52 -12.00 -12.50
C TYR A 208 9.74 -11.27 -13.83
N CYS A 209 8.66 -11.04 -14.58
CA CYS A 209 8.71 -10.33 -15.86
C CYS A 209 9.25 -8.91 -15.70
N ARG A 210 8.80 -8.16 -14.69
CA ARG A 210 9.26 -6.79 -14.45
C ARG A 210 10.75 -6.73 -14.10
N ILE A 211 11.24 -7.61 -13.24
CA ILE A 211 12.67 -7.68 -12.89
C ILE A 211 13.51 -7.95 -14.15
N LYS A 212 13.12 -8.94 -14.95
CA LYS A 212 13.79 -9.23 -16.23
C LYS A 212 13.68 -8.10 -17.25
N GLU A 213 12.56 -7.39 -17.30
CA GLU A 213 12.42 -6.20 -18.15
C GLU A 213 13.40 -5.09 -17.75
N PHE A 214 13.64 -4.85 -16.45
CA PHE A 214 14.64 -3.87 -16.03
C PHE A 214 16.05 -4.28 -16.47
N GLU A 215 16.41 -5.55 -16.30
CA GLU A 215 17.70 -6.08 -16.74
C GLU A 215 17.90 -5.87 -18.24
N LEU A 216 16.92 -6.25 -19.06
CA LEU A 216 16.98 -6.11 -20.52
C LEU A 216 17.02 -4.64 -20.95
N ARG A 217 16.33 -3.75 -20.23
CA ARG A 217 16.38 -2.30 -20.50
C ARG A 217 17.75 -1.70 -20.20
N CYS A 218 18.41 -2.15 -19.12
CA CYS A 218 19.80 -1.78 -18.86
C CYS A 218 20.71 -2.25 -19.99
N GLN A 219 20.61 -3.52 -20.41
CA GLN A 219 21.39 -4.05 -21.54
C GLN A 219 21.16 -3.28 -22.84
N ILE A 220 19.92 -2.87 -23.14
CA ILE A 220 19.62 -2.00 -24.28
C ILE A 220 20.33 -0.65 -24.15
N SER A 221 20.31 -0.04 -22.96
CA SER A 221 20.98 1.24 -22.72
C SER A 221 22.49 1.14 -22.93
N ASP A 222 23.10 0.06 -22.43
CA ASP A 222 24.53 -0.19 -22.56
C ASP A 222 24.91 -0.41 -24.02
N ILE A 223 24.17 -1.27 -24.74
CA ILE A 223 24.38 -1.52 -26.18
C ILE A 223 24.19 -0.25 -27.01
N LYS A 224 23.15 0.55 -26.72
CA LYS A 224 22.96 1.85 -27.40
C LYS A 224 24.11 2.82 -27.12
N GLY A 225 24.63 2.81 -25.90
CA GLY A 225 25.81 3.59 -25.52
C GLY A 225 27.08 3.13 -26.24
N GLU A 226 27.26 1.83 -26.46
CA GLU A 226 28.37 1.27 -27.26
C GLU A 226 28.19 1.58 -28.75
N MET A 227 26.99 1.42 -29.29
CA MET A 227 26.68 1.76 -30.68
C MET A 227 26.94 3.23 -31.00
N ALA A 228 26.73 4.14 -30.04
CA ALA A 228 27.01 5.57 -30.21
C ALA A 228 28.51 5.88 -30.33
N LYS A 229 29.40 4.98 -29.89
CA LYS A 229 30.86 5.14 -29.97
C LYS A 229 31.45 4.57 -31.26
N HIS A 230 30.68 3.80 -32.03
CA HIS A 230 31.14 3.14 -33.25
C HIS A 230 30.49 3.75 -34.48
N GLU A 231 31.25 3.84 -35.58
CA GLU A 231 30.70 4.27 -36.87
C GLU A 231 29.70 3.24 -37.42
N SER A 232 28.61 3.76 -38.00
CA SER A 232 27.44 2.99 -38.46
C SER A 232 27.71 1.96 -39.57
N LYS A 233 28.94 1.86 -40.08
CA LYS A 233 29.35 0.92 -41.13
C LYS A 233 30.35 -0.14 -40.66
N SER A 234 30.66 -0.17 -39.36
CA SER A 234 31.57 -1.16 -38.79
C SER A 234 30.86 -2.51 -38.60
N LYS A 235 31.56 -3.63 -38.83
CA LYS A 235 31.03 -4.99 -38.53
C LYS A 235 30.61 -5.11 -37.06
N THR A 236 31.30 -4.42 -36.17
CA THR A 236 30.97 -4.27 -34.75
C THR A 236 29.62 -3.61 -34.50
N TYR A 237 29.22 -2.63 -35.32
CA TYR A 237 27.89 -2.00 -35.22
C TYR A 237 26.77 -2.99 -35.60
N ASP A 238 26.96 -3.75 -36.69
CA ASP A 238 25.99 -4.76 -37.13
C ASP A 238 25.80 -5.89 -36.10
N GLU A 239 26.87 -6.30 -35.42
CA GLU A 239 26.82 -7.28 -34.34
C GLU A 239 26.08 -6.75 -33.10
N LEU A 240 26.33 -5.50 -32.72
CA LEU A 240 25.61 -4.83 -31.63
C LEU A 240 24.13 -4.63 -31.96
N PHE A 241 23.80 -4.31 -33.21
CA PHE A 241 22.42 -4.18 -33.68
C PHE A 241 21.67 -5.52 -33.65
N LYS A 242 22.32 -6.62 -34.05
CA LYS A 242 21.74 -7.98 -33.93
C LYS A 242 21.47 -8.36 -32.48
N LYS A 243 22.38 -8.02 -31.55
CA LYS A 243 22.18 -8.24 -30.11
C LYS A 243 20.99 -7.42 -29.58
N LEU A 244 20.86 -6.17 -30.00
CA LEU A 244 19.74 -5.31 -29.63
C LEU A 244 18.40 -5.90 -30.10
N LEU A 245 18.32 -6.36 -31.35
CA LEU A 245 17.10 -6.94 -31.92
C LEU A 245 16.67 -8.22 -31.18
N ASN A 246 17.63 -9.06 -30.80
CA ASN A 246 17.37 -10.25 -29.98
C ASN A 246 16.85 -9.90 -28.57
N ILE A 247 17.39 -8.84 -27.95
CA ILE A 247 16.90 -8.38 -26.65
C ILE A 247 15.48 -7.80 -26.76
N GLU A 248 15.17 -7.06 -27.81
CA GLU A 248 13.82 -6.55 -28.06
C GLU A 248 12.81 -7.68 -28.28
N GLU A 249 13.18 -8.74 -29.01
CA GLU A 249 12.36 -9.96 -29.13
C GLU A 249 12.13 -10.65 -27.79
N LYS A 250 13.14 -10.71 -26.90
CA LYS A 250 12.98 -11.25 -25.54
C LYS A 250 11.99 -10.42 -24.73
N ILE A 251 12.05 -9.09 -24.78
CA ILE A 251 11.07 -8.21 -24.11
C ILE A 251 9.66 -8.46 -24.65
N ARG A 252 9.51 -8.60 -25.97
CA ARG A 252 8.20 -8.90 -26.57
C ARG A 252 7.65 -10.24 -26.07
N LYS A 253 8.47 -11.29 -26.05
CA LYS A 253 8.06 -12.61 -25.50
C LYS A 253 7.71 -12.55 -24.01
N LEU A 254 8.41 -11.74 -23.22
CA LEU A 254 8.09 -11.50 -21.80
C LEU A 254 6.76 -10.77 -21.60
N LYS A 255 6.44 -9.81 -22.48
CA LYS A 255 5.15 -9.11 -22.48
C LYS A 255 4.00 -10.01 -22.93
N GLU A 256 4.22 -10.86 -23.93
CA GLU A 256 3.23 -11.85 -24.35
C GLU A 256 2.93 -12.83 -23.20
N ARG A 257 3.95 -13.28 -22.45
CA ARG A 257 3.77 -14.09 -21.22
C ARG A 257 3.00 -13.39 -20.10
N LYS A 258 2.91 -12.06 -20.12
CA LYS A 258 2.12 -11.27 -19.16
C LYS A 258 0.61 -11.27 -19.48
N ILE A 259 0.24 -11.52 -20.74
CA ILE A 259 -1.14 -11.35 -21.25
C ILE A 259 -1.95 -12.64 -21.21
N TYR A 260 -1.30 -13.79 -21.28
CA TYR A 260 -1.97 -15.06 -21.02
C TYR A 260 -2.09 -15.24 -19.51
N TYR A 261 -3.32 -15.30 -18.99
CA TYR A 261 -3.77 -15.50 -17.59
C TYR A 261 -4.24 -14.24 -16.86
#